data_AF-A0A1E3NFU1-F1
#
_entry.id   AF-A0A1E3NFU1-F1
#
_cell.length_a   1.000
_cell.length_b   1.000
_cell.length_c   1.000
_cell.angle_alpha   90.00
_cell.angle_beta   90.00
_cell.angle_gamma   90.00
#
_symmetry.space_group_name_H-M   'P 1'
#
loop_
_entity.id
_entity.type
_entity.pdbx_description
1 polymer ?
#
loop_
_entity_poly.entity_id
_entity_poly.type
_entity_poly.pdbx_seq_one_letter_code
_entity_poly.pdbx_strand_id
1 'polypeptide(L)'
;MISRRLDFDALSVVEPELLKYWDASARNFNFSDHHAMIALTRTLVKVDMGYSIQLSETQLCPNYFNRLDYVLFLQRLIDLTPDSADLPVFGLDVGTSQSCIYPLLCTKYICNISKMIGTDIVPEFIDAAEMNIQRNNLSSLIKLAVVDQKENCFFPLFKQKFHSEEDAIVFTMCNPPFYTSAHQMTTSRERKNDFVKQQTIGHVSELITDGGDYSFIMKLLNDSESFSTRVTWFTSLIGNLSTLRRLVPYLKANQHRIIYGVHRFKSGAYTVRWILFWTYKMEYKPPPELFNFSSKFLNAKKFVQIMQDRKDDSYSLRSRILVKLFSLPYTSLHLRDVIVIRLPGNVFSRSYRRSGEFNFDGSEYIFELDVKRRKITWRNGLDHKVFESFCNVINSL
;
A
#
# COMPACT_ATOMS: atom_id res chain seq x y z
N MET A 1 -15.28 0.20 -5.73
CA MET A 1 -14.73 -0.55 -4.58
C MET A 1 -15.75 -1.63 -4.28
N ILE A 2 -15.45 -2.89 -4.61
CA ILE A 2 -16.37 -4.00 -4.35
C ILE A 2 -16.34 -4.25 -2.85
N SER A 3 -17.44 -3.98 -2.15
CA SER A 3 -17.59 -4.34 -0.75
C SER A 3 -17.74 -5.86 -0.67
N ARG A 4 -16.63 -6.58 -0.50
CA ARG A 4 -16.63 -8.03 -0.28
C ARG A 4 -16.98 -8.31 1.17
N ARG A 5 -18.27 -8.42 1.47
CA ARG A 5 -18.74 -8.89 2.78
C ARG A 5 -18.67 -10.42 2.78
N LEU A 6 -17.92 -10.98 3.71
CA LEU A 6 -17.87 -12.42 3.92
C LEU A 6 -19.16 -12.89 4.59
N ASP A 7 -19.73 -13.98 4.07
CA ASP A 7 -20.82 -14.71 4.70
C ASP A 7 -20.22 -15.89 5.48
N PHE A 8 -19.92 -15.67 6.76
CA PHE A 8 -19.32 -16.70 7.60
C PHE A 8 -20.27 -17.86 7.90
N ASP A 9 -21.59 -17.64 7.82
CA ASP A 9 -22.56 -18.72 8.00
C ASP A 9 -22.46 -19.67 6.79
N ALA A 10 -22.43 -19.14 5.57
CA ALA A 10 -22.21 -19.93 4.36
C ALA A 10 -20.81 -20.57 4.30
N LEU A 11 -19.75 -19.84 4.68
CA LEU A 11 -18.39 -20.39 4.69
C LEU A 11 -18.22 -21.51 5.71
N SER A 12 -18.89 -21.42 6.87
CA SER A 12 -18.84 -22.46 7.90
C SER A 12 -19.56 -23.74 7.51
N VAL A 13 -20.51 -23.69 6.56
CA VAL A 13 -21.10 -24.90 5.97
C VAL A 13 -20.07 -25.63 5.11
N VAL A 14 -19.23 -24.90 4.37
CA VAL A 14 -18.18 -25.47 3.50
C VAL A 14 -16.96 -25.92 4.30
N GLU A 15 -16.60 -25.17 5.35
CA GLU A 15 -15.48 -25.47 6.23
C GLU A 15 -15.89 -25.31 7.71
N PRO A 16 -16.38 -26.39 8.34
CA PRO A 16 -16.87 -26.36 9.72
C PRO A 16 -15.84 -25.91 10.75
N GLU A 17 -14.54 -26.00 10.45
CA GLU A 17 -13.48 -25.49 11.33
C GLU A 17 -13.61 -23.98 11.61
N LEU A 18 -14.19 -23.20 10.69
CA LEU A 18 -14.40 -21.76 10.91
C LEU A 18 -15.32 -21.45 12.10
N LEU A 19 -16.18 -22.39 12.51
CA LEU A 19 -17.05 -22.23 13.68
C LEU A 19 -16.27 -22.05 14.98
N LYS A 20 -15.03 -22.55 15.06
CA LYS A 20 -14.14 -22.31 16.23
C LYS A 20 -13.83 -20.82 16.43
N TYR A 21 -13.97 -20.02 15.38
CA TYR A 21 -13.56 -18.61 15.33
C TYR A 21 -14.70 -17.65 14.98
N TRP A 22 -15.92 -18.16 14.76
CA TRP A 22 -17.11 -17.39 14.39
C TRP A 22 -18.10 -17.29 15.55
N ASP A 23 -18.31 -16.07 16.05
CA ASP A 23 -19.41 -15.77 16.97
C ASP A 23 -20.65 -15.36 16.18
N ALA A 24 -21.56 -16.31 15.98
CA ALA A 24 -22.81 -16.10 15.26
C ALA A 24 -23.72 -15.06 15.95
N SER A 25 -23.68 -14.95 17.28
CA SER A 25 -24.52 -14.03 18.04
C SER A 25 -24.07 -12.58 17.87
N ALA A 26 -22.76 -12.33 17.92
CA ALA A 26 -22.17 -11.03 17.67
C ALA A 26 -21.95 -10.73 16.19
N ARG A 27 -22.18 -11.71 15.31
CA ARG A 27 -21.82 -11.70 13.88
C ARG A 27 -20.37 -11.26 13.66
N ASN A 28 -19.47 -11.80 14.46
CA ASN A 28 -18.08 -11.37 14.50
C ASN A 28 -17.12 -12.56 14.35
N PHE A 29 -16.19 -12.45 13.41
CA PHE A 29 -15.13 -13.43 13.22
C PHE A 29 -13.85 -12.96 13.91
N ASN A 30 -13.11 -13.88 14.52
CA ASN A 30 -11.87 -13.55 15.22
C ASN A 30 -10.71 -13.30 14.24
N PHE A 31 -10.66 -12.11 13.66
CA PHE A 31 -9.58 -11.70 12.75
C PHE A 31 -8.24 -11.44 13.45
N SER A 32 -8.19 -11.40 14.79
CA SER A 32 -6.93 -11.19 15.53
C SER A 32 -6.16 -12.49 15.79
N ASP A 33 -6.82 -13.64 15.71
CA ASP A 33 -6.21 -14.96 15.88
C ASP A 33 -5.52 -15.46 14.61
N HIS A 34 -4.29 -15.99 14.76
CA HIS A 34 -3.48 -16.44 13.62
C HIS A 34 -4.02 -17.71 12.96
N HIS A 35 -4.46 -18.69 13.76
CA HIS A 35 -5.02 -19.93 13.24
C HIS A 35 -6.38 -19.69 12.56
N ALA A 36 -7.19 -18.75 13.09
CA ALA A 36 -8.41 -18.28 12.45
C ALA A 36 -8.14 -17.71 11.05
N MET A 37 -7.07 -16.92 10.91
CA MET A 37 -6.67 -16.36 9.61
C MET A 37 -6.14 -17.42 8.65
N ILE A 38 -5.41 -18.42 9.13
CA ILE A 38 -4.99 -19.57 8.32
C ILE A 38 -6.22 -20.34 7.82
N ALA A 39 -7.14 -20.70 8.72
CA ALA A 39 -8.37 -21.40 8.38
C ALA A 39 -9.21 -20.61 7.36
N LEU A 40 -9.39 -19.31 7.59
CA LEU A 40 -10.10 -18.43 6.68
C LEU A 40 -9.41 -18.35 5.31
N THR A 41 -8.09 -18.14 5.27
CA THR A 41 -7.35 -18.02 4.01
C THR A 41 -7.42 -19.31 3.20
N ARG A 42 -7.24 -20.47 3.85
CA ARG A 42 -7.40 -21.78 3.21
C ARG A 42 -8.81 -21.97 2.66
N THR A 43 -9.83 -21.58 3.43
CA THR A 43 -11.24 -21.67 3.01
C THR A 43 -11.51 -20.79 1.79
N LEU A 44 -11.03 -19.55 1.79
CA LEU A 44 -11.23 -18.63 0.66
C LEU A 44 -10.51 -19.12 -0.61
N VAL A 45 -9.29 -19.64 -0.48
CA VAL A 45 -8.58 -20.25 -1.63
C VAL A 45 -9.35 -21.45 -2.19
N LYS A 46 -9.94 -22.29 -1.32
CA LYS A 46 -10.79 -23.41 -1.71
C LYS A 46 -12.07 -22.96 -2.40
N VAL A 47 -12.81 -22.03 -1.80
CA VAL A 47 -14.12 -21.59 -2.29
C VAL A 47 -13.99 -20.75 -3.57
N ASP A 48 -13.09 -19.78 -3.58
CA ASP A 48 -13.00 -18.81 -4.69
C ASP A 48 -12.21 -19.36 -5.88
N MET A 49 -11.26 -20.27 -5.64
CA MET A 49 -10.34 -20.75 -6.66
C MET A 49 -10.52 -22.24 -7.00
N GLY A 50 -11.06 -23.03 -6.07
CA GLY A 50 -11.08 -24.49 -6.16
C GLY A 50 -9.75 -25.14 -5.76
N TYR A 51 -8.85 -24.39 -5.12
CA TYR A 51 -7.50 -24.84 -4.80
C TYR A 51 -7.34 -25.23 -3.33
N SER A 52 -6.37 -26.09 -3.03
CA SER A 52 -6.00 -26.50 -1.68
C SER A 52 -4.57 -26.07 -1.35
N ILE A 53 -4.41 -25.30 -0.28
CA ILE A 53 -3.10 -24.82 0.19
C ILE A 53 -2.84 -25.22 1.63
N GLN A 54 -1.56 -25.37 1.95
CA GLN A 54 -1.04 -25.54 3.29
C GLN A 54 -0.25 -24.28 3.64
N LEU A 55 -0.55 -23.74 4.80
CA LEU A 55 0.11 -22.56 5.35
C LEU A 55 0.78 -22.99 6.66
N SER A 56 2.00 -22.53 6.91
CA SER A 56 2.64 -22.77 8.20
C SER A 56 1.98 -21.95 9.29
N GLU A 57 1.83 -22.57 10.46
CA GLU A 57 1.33 -21.96 11.70
C GLU A 57 2.34 -21.00 12.35
N THR A 58 3.59 -21.00 11.88
CA THR A 58 4.68 -20.20 12.46
C THR A 58 5.16 -19.09 11.53
N GLN A 59 4.49 -18.88 10.39
CA GLN A 59 4.91 -17.95 9.35
C GLN A 59 3.80 -16.97 8.99
N LEU A 60 4.09 -16.00 8.13
CA LEU A 60 3.11 -14.99 7.77
C LEU A 60 1.94 -15.61 6.98
N CYS A 61 0.73 -15.51 7.54
CA CYS A 61 -0.49 -15.87 6.82
C CYS A 61 -0.87 -14.74 5.85
N PRO A 62 -0.94 -14.98 4.53
CA PRO A 62 -1.31 -13.94 3.58
C PRO A 62 -2.79 -13.59 3.72
N ASN A 63 -3.11 -12.31 3.93
CA ASN A 63 -4.50 -11.84 3.87
C ASN A 63 -5.03 -11.95 2.42
N TYR A 64 -5.89 -12.93 2.17
CA TYR A 64 -6.40 -13.29 0.84
C TYR A 64 -6.86 -12.08 0.00
N PHE A 65 -7.77 -11.24 0.52
CA PHE A 65 -8.30 -10.12 -0.25
C PHE A 65 -7.28 -9.03 -0.53
N ASN A 66 -6.35 -8.79 0.40
CA ASN A 66 -5.26 -7.87 0.14
C ASN A 66 -4.40 -8.33 -1.05
N ARG A 67 -4.16 -9.65 -1.15
CA ARG A 67 -3.38 -10.24 -2.24
C ARG A 67 -4.17 -10.23 -3.56
N LEU A 68 -5.46 -10.56 -3.50
CA LEU A 68 -6.36 -10.54 -4.65
C LEU A 68 -6.50 -9.15 -5.26
N ASP A 69 -6.59 -8.10 -4.44
CA ASP A 69 -6.69 -6.72 -4.94
C ASP A 69 -5.45 -6.28 -5.74
N TYR A 70 -4.27 -6.80 -5.40
CA TYR A 70 -3.06 -6.60 -6.19
C TYR A 70 -3.15 -7.32 -7.54
N VAL A 71 -3.54 -8.60 -7.55
CA VAL A 71 -3.67 -9.38 -8.80
C VAL A 71 -4.72 -8.78 -9.75
N LEU A 72 -5.85 -8.31 -9.22
CA LEU A 72 -6.88 -7.65 -10.03
C LEU A 72 -6.42 -6.31 -10.58
N PHE A 73 -5.58 -5.58 -9.83
CA PHE A 73 -4.91 -4.40 -10.36
C PHE A 73 -3.96 -4.76 -11.51
N LEU A 74 -3.20 -5.85 -11.39
CA LEU A 74 -2.31 -6.31 -12.46
C LEU A 74 -3.09 -6.70 -13.73
N GLN A 75 -4.20 -7.42 -13.61
CA GLN A 75 -5.06 -7.69 -14.78
C GLN A 75 -5.49 -6.40 -15.47
N ARG A 76 -5.96 -5.40 -14.71
CA ARG A 76 -6.32 -4.09 -15.28
C ARG A 76 -5.13 -3.38 -15.93
N LEU A 77 -3.93 -3.49 -15.35
CA LEU A 77 -2.72 -2.90 -15.92
C LEU A 77 -2.33 -3.58 -17.24
N ILE A 78 -2.49 -4.90 -17.32
CA ILE A 78 -2.30 -5.70 -18.54
C ILE A 78 -3.31 -5.24 -19.60
N ASP A 79 -4.61 -5.18 -19.29
CA ASP A 79 -5.66 -4.76 -20.24
C ASP A 79 -5.42 -3.37 -20.86
N LEU A 80 -4.69 -2.51 -20.16
CA LEU A 80 -4.37 -1.15 -20.58
C LEU A 80 -3.02 -1.03 -21.28
N THR A 81 -2.31 -2.15 -21.44
CA THR A 81 -1.07 -2.24 -22.20
C THR A 81 -1.42 -2.35 -23.69
N PRO A 82 -0.93 -1.44 -24.55
CA PRO A 82 -1.16 -1.51 -25.98
C PRO A 82 -0.75 -2.86 -26.55
N ASP A 83 -1.53 -3.38 -27.51
CA ASP A 83 -1.24 -4.61 -28.25
C ASP A 83 -1.04 -5.87 -27.38
N SER A 84 -1.49 -5.84 -26.12
CA SER A 84 -1.40 -6.97 -25.19
C SER A 84 -2.62 -7.89 -25.19
N ALA A 85 -3.69 -7.49 -25.89
CA ALA A 85 -4.90 -8.28 -26.01
C ALA A 85 -4.54 -9.66 -26.62
N ASP A 86 -4.98 -10.72 -25.97
CA ASP A 86 -4.81 -12.11 -26.39
C ASP A 86 -3.36 -12.63 -26.45
N LEU A 87 -2.37 -11.86 -25.97
CA LEU A 87 -0.99 -12.34 -25.85
C LEU A 87 -0.79 -13.19 -24.58
N PRO A 88 0.05 -14.24 -24.65
CA PRO A 88 0.55 -14.96 -23.49
C PRO A 88 1.15 -14.03 -22.43
N VAL A 89 0.65 -14.12 -21.20
CA VAL A 89 1.17 -13.33 -20.07
C VAL A 89 2.14 -14.19 -19.26
N PHE A 90 3.37 -13.69 -19.14
CA PHE A 90 4.40 -14.24 -18.26
C PHE A 90 4.61 -13.28 -17.08
N GLY A 91 4.44 -13.78 -15.85
CA GLY A 91 4.59 -12.99 -14.63
C GLY A 91 5.74 -13.48 -13.74
N LEU A 92 6.33 -12.56 -12.99
CA LEU A 92 7.36 -12.86 -11.98
C LEU A 92 6.94 -12.33 -10.62
N ASP A 93 6.91 -13.19 -9.61
CA ASP A 93 6.71 -12.85 -8.20
C ASP A 93 8.04 -12.91 -7.45
N VAL A 94 8.47 -11.77 -6.92
CA VAL A 94 9.72 -11.62 -6.14
C VAL A 94 9.40 -11.74 -4.65
N GLY A 95 9.89 -12.80 -4.02
CA GLY A 95 9.56 -13.13 -2.63
C GLY A 95 8.23 -13.85 -2.52
N THR A 96 8.11 -15.00 -3.19
CA THR A 96 6.85 -15.74 -3.32
C THR A 96 6.40 -16.42 -2.03
N SER A 97 7.33 -16.60 -1.07
CA SER A 97 7.12 -17.30 0.21
C SER A 97 6.66 -18.76 0.05
N GLN A 98 6.61 -19.49 1.16
CA GLN A 98 6.02 -20.84 1.24
C GLN A 98 4.57 -20.94 0.74
N SER A 99 3.81 -19.84 0.74
CA SER A 99 2.39 -19.86 0.36
C SER A 99 2.19 -19.89 -1.15
N CYS A 100 3.14 -19.35 -1.93
CA CYS A 100 3.01 -19.12 -3.36
C CYS A 100 1.69 -18.39 -3.75
N ILE A 101 1.15 -17.58 -2.84
CA ILE A 101 -0.24 -17.08 -2.96
C ILE A 101 -0.44 -16.23 -4.21
N TYR A 102 0.55 -15.44 -4.60
CA TYR A 102 0.43 -14.56 -5.77
C TYR A 102 0.44 -15.35 -7.09
N PRO A 103 1.41 -16.25 -7.36
CA PRO A 103 1.33 -17.14 -8.51
C PRO A 103 0.01 -17.91 -8.59
N LEU A 104 -0.44 -18.50 -7.49
CA LEU A 104 -1.73 -19.20 -7.42
C LEU A 104 -2.89 -18.28 -7.83
N LEU A 105 -2.98 -17.08 -7.25
CA LEU A 105 -4.02 -16.10 -7.60
C LEU A 105 -3.94 -15.68 -9.08
N CYS A 106 -2.74 -15.46 -9.60
CA CYS A 106 -2.54 -15.10 -11.00
C CYS A 106 -3.09 -16.19 -11.93
N THR A 107 -2.87 -17.48 -11.64
CA THR A 107 -3.43 -18.58 -12.46
C THR A 107 -4.95 -18.56 -12.57
N LYS A 108 -5.64 -17.97 -11.58
CA LYS A 108 -7.10 -17.91 -11.53
C LYS A 108 -7.68 -16.63 -12.11
N TYR A 109 -7.02 -15.50 -11.87
CA TYR A 109 -7.60 -14.17 -12.11
C TYR A 109 -6.94 -13.38 -13.23
N ILE A 110 -5.80 -13.84 -13.76
CA ILE A 110 -5.19 -13.24 -14.95
C ILE A 110 -5.61 -14.06 -16.17
N CYS A 111 -6.36 -13.44 -17.10
CA CYS A 111 -7.08 -14.17 -18.15
C CYS A 111 -6.17 -14.96 -19.09
N ASN A 112 -5.04 -14.37 -19.50
CA ASN A 112 -4.12 -14.95 -20.49
C ASN A 112 -2.81 -15.42 -19.86
N ILE A 113 -2.82 -15.76 -18.57
CA ILE A 113 -1.62 -16.22 -17.87
C ILE A 113 -1.11 -17.53 -18.46
N SER A 114 0.12 -17.49 -18.99
CA SER A 114 0.80 -18.64 -19.56
C SER A 114 1.86 -19.19 -18.64
N LYS A 115 2.51 -18.34 -17.86
CA LYS A 115 3.47 -18.77 -16.84
C LYS A 115 3.60 -17.76 -15.71
N MET A 116 3.73 -18.27 -14.49
CA MET A 116 4.23 -17.53 -13.33
C MET A 116 5.57 -18.10 -12.90
N ILE A 117 6.52 -17.22 -12.60
CA ILE A 117 7.77 -17.56 -11.94
C ILE A 117 7.70 -17.00 -10.53
N GLY A 118 7.87 -17.85 -9.50
CA GLY A 118 7.98 -17.42 -8.12
C GLY A 118 9.42 -17.57 -7.63
N THR A 119 9.99 -16.53 -7.04
CA THR A 119 11.34 -16.59 -6.49
C THR A 119 11.37 -16.34 -5.00
N ASP A 120 12.31 -16.96 -4.31
CA ASP A 120 12.60 -16.70 -2.91
C ASP A 120 14.08 -16.95 -2.63
N ILE A 121 14.58 -16.35 -1.55
CA ILE A 121 15.95 -16.55 -1.05
C ILE A 121 16.03 -17.72 -0.06
N VAL A 122 14.90 -18.19 0.46
CA VAL A 122 14.79 -19.29 1.43
C VAL A 122 14.42 -20.59 0.69
N PRO A 123 15.33 -21.57 0.56
CA PRO A 123 15.05 -22.84 -0.13
C PRO A 123 13.83 -23.59 0.43
N GLU A 124 13.67 -23.60 1.75
CA GLU A 124 12.56 -24.28 2.42
C GLU A 124 11.19 -23.66 2.06
N PHE A 125 11.16 -22.37 1.74
CA PHE A 125 9.96 -21.71 1.23
C PHE A 125 9.65 -22.14 -0.20
N ILE A 126 10.68 -22.36 -1.02
CA ILE A 126 10.49 -22.90 -2.36
C ILE A 126 9.96 -24.33 -2.30
N ASP A 127 10.49 -25.18 -1.42
CA ASP A 127 9.99 -26.55 -1.25
C ASP A 127 8.52 -26.59 -0.80
N ALA A 128 8.15 -25.76 0.20
CA ALA A 128 6.77 -25.66 0.66
C ALA A 128 5.83 -25.10 -0.42
N ALA A 129 6.29 -24.11 -1.19
CA ALA A 129 5.55 -23.56 -2.32
C ALA A 129 5.34 -24.61 -3.41
N GLU A 130 6.35 -25.43 -3.72
CA GLU A 130 6.27 -26.52 -4.70
C GLU A 130 5.21 -27.54 -4.29
N MET A 131 5.13 -27.90 -3.00
CA MET A 131 4.05 -28.76 -2.50
C MET A 131 2.66 -28.16 -2.71
N ASN A 132 2.51 -26.83 -2.53
CA ASN A 132 1.25 -26.12 -2.79
C ASN A 132 0.91 -26.12 -4.29
N ILE A 133 1.89 -25.98 -5.18
CA ILE A 133 1.70 -26.03 -6.63
C ILE A 133 1.27 -27.44 -7.08
N GLN A 134 1.99 -28.47 -6.63
CA GLN A 134 1.75 -29.86 -7.01
C GLN A 134 0.37 -30.35 -6.59
N ARG A 135 -0.07 -30.01 -5.36
CA ARG A 135 -1.41 -30.34 -4.85
C ARG A 135 -2.55 -29.76 -5.69
N ASN A 136 -2.29 -28.73 -6.49
CA ASN A 136 -3.26 -28.10 -7.37
C ASN A 136 -3.03 -28.40 -8.86
N ASN A 137 -2.09 -29.28 -9.20
CA ASN A 137 -1.70 -29.61 -10.58
C ASN A 137 -1.24 -28.40 -11.41
N LEU A 138 -0.57 -27.43 -10.78
CA LEU A 138 -0.17 -26.17 -11.43
C LEU A 138 1.31 -26.13 -11.85
N SER A 139 2.05 -27.24 -11.75
CA SER A 139 3.50 -27.28 -12.01
C SER A 139 3.90 -26.97 -13.46
N SER A 140 2.96 -27.02 -14.42
CA SER A 140 3.17 -26.57 -15.80
C SER A 140 3.09 -25.04 -15.92
N LEU A 141 2.22 -24.40 -15.14
CA LEU A 141 1.96 -22.96 -15.16
C LEU A 141 2.85 -22.17 -14.20
N ILE A 142 3.27 -22.77 -13.09
CA ILE A 142 4.09 -22.10 -12.07
C ILE A 142 5.45 -22.78 -11.99
N LYS A 143 6.51 -21.98 -12.11
CA LYS A 143 7.89 -22.41 -11.90
C LYS A 143 8.48 -21.66 -10.71
N LEU A 144 9.28 -22.37 -9.92
CA LEU A 144 9.94 -21.81 -8.75
C LEU A 144 11.45 -21.77 -8.94
N ALA A 145 12.10 -20.80 -8.32
CA ALA A 145 13.54 -20.72 -8.29
C ALA A 145 14.07 -20.07 -7.01
N VAL A 146 15.13 -20.65 -6.47
CA VAL A 146 15.90 -20.05 -5.38
C VAL A 146 16.84 -18.98 -5.95
N VAL A 147 16.90 -17.82 -5.29
CA VAL A 147 17.81 -16.72 -5.64
C VAL A 147 18.98 -16.68 -4.67
N ASP A 148 20.21 -16.79 -5.20
CA ASP A 148 21.42 -16.58 -4.40
C ASP A 148 21.58 -15.09 -4.08
N GLN A 149 21.59 -14.75 -2.79
CA GLN A 149 21.79 -13.39 -2.32
C GLN A 149 23.13 -12.78 -2.75
N LYS A 150 24.15 -13.62 -3.01
CA LYS A 150 25.46 -13.17 -3.51
C LYS A 150 25.39 -12.50 -4.87
N GLU A 151 24.36 -12.81 -5.68
CA GLU A 151 24.14 -12.14 -6.96
C GLU A 151 23.67 -10.70 -6.81
N ASN A 152 23.20 -10.33 -5.60
CA ASN A 152 22.73 -9.00 -5.23
C ASN A 152 21.76 -8.38 -6.26
N CYS A 153 20.90 -9.20 -6.87
CA CYS A 153 20.00 -8.79 -7.93
C CYS A 153 18.64 -9.47 -7.72
N PHE A 154 17.54 -8.76 -7.94
CA PHE A 154 16.18 -9.36 -7.89
C PHE A 154 15.82 -10.20 -9.13
N PHE A 155 16.61 -10.06 -10.18
CA PHE A 155 16.35 -10.58 -11.51
C PHE A 155 17.49 -11.51 -12.02
N PRO A 156 18.09 -12.35 -11.16
CA PRO A 156 19.25 -13.15 -11.53
C PRO A 156 18.92 -14.16 -12.64
N LEU A 157 17.67 -14.65 -12.61
CA LEU A 157 17.13 -15.59 -13.59
C LEU A 157 17.25 -15.05 -15.02
N PHE A 158 17.07 -13.74 -15.24
CA PHE A 158 17.20 -13.19 -16.58
C PHE A 158 18.65 -13.16 -17.10
N LYS A 159 19.66 -13.27 -16.21
CA LYS A 159 21.07 -13.38 -16.61
C LYS A 159 21.43 -14.78 -17.09
N GLN A 160 20.67 -15.81 -16.69
CA GLN A 160 20.94 -17.20 -17.03
C GLN A 160 19.88 -17.74 -17.98
N LYS A 161 20.25 -18.04 -19.24
CA LYS A 161 19.62 -18.98 -20.19
C LYS A 161 18.09 -19.23 -20.16
N PHE A 162 17.24 -18.25 -19.84
CA PHE A 162 15.86 -18.22 -20.35
C PHE A 162 15.97 -17.76 -21.82
N HIS A 163 16.11 -18.75 -22.70
CA HIS A 163 16.42 -18.59 -24.11
C HIS A 163 15.12 -18.49 -24.93
N SER A 164 14.56 -17.28 -25.04
CA SER A 164 13.90 -16.78 -26.26
C SER A 164 13.38 -15.36 -26.04
N GLU A 165 13.19 -14.59 -27.12
CA GLU A 165 12.43 -13.32 -27.10
C GLU A 165 10.93 -13.55 -26.80
N GLU A 166 10.47 -14.81 -26.82
CA GLU A 166 9.11 -15.25 -26.50
C GLU A 166 8.84 -15.30 -24.97
N ASP A 167 9.88 -15.18 -24.13
CA ASP A 167 9.81 -15.19 -22.65
C ASP A 167 9.78 -13.77 -22.03
N ALA A 168 9.37 -12.75 -22.78
CA ALA A 168 9.24 -11.40 -22.24
C ALA A 168 8.25 -11.39 -21.05
N ILE A 169 8.70 -10.90 -19.91
CA ILE A 169 7.87 -10.83 -18.70
C ILE A 169 6.96 -9.61 -18.81
N VAL A 170 5.66 -9.85 -18.75
CA VAL A 170 4.66 -8.78 -18.83
C VAL A 170 4.62 -7.99 -17.53
N PHE A 171 4.72 -8.66 -16.39
CA PHE A 171 4.78 -7.98 -15.11
C PHE A 171 5.70 -8.65 -14.09
N THR A 172 6.33 -7.84 -13.25
CA THR A 172 6.83 -8.28 -11.94
C THR A 172 5.89 -7.82 -10.84
N MET A 173 5.80 -8.60 -9.77
CA MET A 173 5.13 -8.22 -8.55
C MET A 173 6.00 -8.53 -7.34
N CYS A 174 5.80 -7.76 -6.27
CA CYS A 174 6.58 -7.89 -5.06
C CYS A 174 5.78 -7.38 -3.87
N ASN A 175 5.81 -8.13 -2.77
CA ASN A 175 5.38 -7.63 -1.47
C ASN A 175 6.60 -7.56 -0.54
N PRO A 176 7.28 -6.40 -0.46
CA PRO A 176 8.57 -6.29 0.18
C PRO A 176 8.45 -6.47 1.70
N PRO A 177 9.53 -6.94 2.37
CA PRO A 177 9.62 -6.94 3.82
C PRO A 177 9.46 -5.52 4.38
N PHE A 178 8.67 -5.40 5.45
CA PHE A 178 8.11 -4.12 5.89
C PHE A 178 8.99 -3.31 6.85
N TYR A 179 9.86 -3.98 7.60
CA TYR A 179 10.55 -3.39 8.75
C TYR A 179 12.06 -3.27 8.50
N THR A 180 12.66 -2.22 9.06
CA THR A 180 14.12 -2.01 9.09
C THR A 180 14.80 -2.85 10.17
N SER A 181 14.04 -3.27 11.19
CA SER A 181 14.54 -4.00 12.36
C SER A 181 13.39 -4.56 13.19
N ALA A 182 13.71 -5.54 14.06
CA ALA A 182 12.77 -6.05 15.07
C ALA A 182 12.26 -4.94 16.01
N HIS A 183 13.09 -3.94 16.33
CA HIS A 183 12.71 -2.79 17.15
C HIS A 183 11.71 -1.85 16.44
N GLN A 184 11.83 -1.67 15.13
CA GLN A 184 10.82 -0.92 14.38
C GLN A 184 9.49 -1.68 14.32
N MET A 185 9.54 -3.01 14.28
CA MET A 185 8.34 -3.85 14.33
C MET A 185 7.61 -3.70 15.67
N THR A 186 8.31 -3.72 16.81
CA THR A 186 7.70 -3.52 18.14
C THR A 186 7.15 -2.10 18.32
N THR A 187 7.93 -1.06 18.01
CA THR A 187 7.48 0.33 18.13
C THR A 187 6.31 0.69 17.19
N SER A 188 6.24 0.07 16.01
CA SER A 188 5.09 0.22 15.10
C SER A 188 3.81 -0.43 15.65
N ARG A 189 3.92 -1.50 16.46
CA ARG A 189 2.79 -2.13 17.17
C ARG A 189 2.31 -1.24 18.31
N GLU A 190 3.24 -0.70 19.10
CA GLU A 190 2.96 0.19 20.23
C GLU A 190 2.26 1.47 19.78
N ARG A 191 2.74 2.14 18.73
CA ARG A 191 2.14 3.38 18.20
C ARG A 191 0.73 3.22 17.65
N LYS A 192 0.33 2.01 17.24
CA LYS A 192 -1.02 1.74 16.70
C LYS A 192 -2.05 1.41 17.79
N ASN A 193 -1.67 1.38 19.08
CA ASN A 193 -2.48 0.79 20.16
C ASN A 193 -3.00 -0.60 19.76
N ASP A 194 -2.18 -1.39 19.06
CA ASP A 194 -2.52 -2.71 18.52
C ASP A 194 -2.54 -3.80 19.63
N PHE A 195 -2.86 -3.46 20.89
CA PHE A 195 -2.99 -4.44 21.98
C PHE A 195 -4.07 -5.51 21.71
N VAL A 196 -4.94 -5.29 20.71
CA VAL A 196 -6.05 -6.19 20.32
C VAL A 196 -5.90 -6.72 18.88
N LYS A 197 -4.85 -6.34 18.13
CA LYS A 197 -4.68 -6.72 16.71
C LYS A 197 -3.48 -7.63 16.50
N GLN A 198 -3.67 -8.62 15.61
CA GLN A 198 -2.74 -9.69 15.19
C GLN A 198 -1.27 -9.49 15.59
N GLN A 199 -0.71 -10.43 16.34
CA GLN A 199 0.75 -10.59 16.35
C GLN A 199 1.18 -10.85 14.89
N THR A 200 2.03 -9.98 14.34
CA THR A 200 2.67 -10.27 13.06
C THR A 200 3.66 -11.40 13.29
N ILE A 201 3.24 -12.62 12.96
CA ILE A 201 4.06 -13.82 12.89
C ILE A 201 4.60 -13.89 11.47
N GLY A 202 5.89 -14.20 11.31
CA GLY A 202 6.56 -14.29 10.02
C GLY A 202 8.06 -14.41 10.18
N HIS A 203 8.73 -14.98 9.18
CA HIS A 203 10.18 -15.14 9.21
C HIS A 203 10.87 -13.78 9.15
N VAL A 204 12.09 -13.69 9.71
CA VAL A 204 12.87 -12.45 9.72
C VAL A 204 13.05 -11.90 8.30
N SER A 205 13.30 -12.77 7.31
CA SER A 205 13.45 -12.34 5.90
C SER A 205 12.15 -11.86 5.23
N GLU A 206 10.97 -12.28 5.71
CA GLU A 206 9.67 -11.79 5.21
C GLU A 206 9.28 -10.44 5.84
N LEU A 207 9.85 -10.14 7.01
CA LEU A 207 9.46 -8.99 7.81
C LEU A 207 10.50 -7.88 7.82
N ILE A 208 11.79 -8.21 7.78
CA ILE A 208 12.90 -7.29 8.01
C ILE A 208 13.86 -7.27 6.81
N THR A 209 14.24 -6.07 6.40
CA THR A 209 15.31 -5.83 5.43
C THR A 209 16.09 -4.58 5.82
N ASP A 210 17.37 -4.54 5.47
CA ASP A 210 18.21 -3.38 5.73
C ASP A 210 17.65 -2.13 5.04
N GLY A 211 17.43 -1.07 5.82
CA GLY A 211 16.80 0.17 5.34
C GLY A 211 15.29 0.09 5.04
N GLY A 212 14.66 -1.05 5.33
CA GLY A 212 13.21 -1.26 5.26
C GLY A 212 12.66 -1.30 3.84
N ASP A 213 11.33 -1.24 3.73
CA ASP A 213 10.61 -1.29 2.45
C ASP A 213 11.12 -0.23 1.45
N TYR A 214 11.52 0.97 1.90
CA TYR A 214 12.12 1.99 1.05
C TYR A 214 13.40 1.52 0.35
N SER A 215 14.38 1.00 1.09
CA SER A 215 15.66 0.61 0.49
C SER A 215 15.50 -0.60 -0.43
N PHE A 216 14.62 -1.52 -0.05
CA PHE A 216 14.26 -2.67 -0.88
C PHE A 216 13.66 -2.23 -2.21
N ILE A 217 12.63 -1.36 -2.18
CA ILE A 217 11.97 -0.89 -3.40
C ILE A 217 12.90 0.00 -4.23
N MET A 218 13.75 0.82 -3.59
CA MET A 218 14.75 1.62 -4.32
C MET A 218 15.75 0.72 -5.03
N LYS A 219 16.20 -0.37 -4.39
CA LYS A 219 17.04 -1.37 -5.05
C LYS A 219 16.30 -2.05 -6.20
N LEU A 220 15.03 -2.41 -6.02
CA LEU A 220 14.20 -3.01 -7.07
C LEU A 220 14.06 -2.06 -8.29
N LEU A 221 13.86 -0.77 -8.04
CA LEU A 221 13.86 0.27 -9.07
C LEU A 221 15.21 0.34 -9.81
N ASN A 222 16.33 0.38 -9.09
CA ASN A 222 17.65 0.45 -9.70
C ASN A 222 17.97 -0.82 -10.52
N ASP A 223 17.67 -2.01 -9.98
CA ASP A 223 17.89 -3.28 -10.69
C ASP A 223 17.03 -3.35 -11.96
N SER A 224 15.80 -2.81 -11.93
CA SER A 224 14.86 -2.89 -13.04
C SER A 224 15.31 -2.20 -14.33
N GLU A 225 16.17 -1.17 -14.25
CA GLU A 225 16.67 -0.44 -15.42
C GLU A 225 17.42 -1.37 -16.38
N SER A 226 18.20 -2.31 -15.83
CA SER A 226 18.98 -3.29 -16.61
C SER A 226 18.11 -4.34 -17.31
N PHE A 227 16.83 -4.46 -16.94
CA PHE A 227 15.88 -5.43 -17.49
C PHE A 227 14.70 -4.76 -18.21
N SER A 228 14.84 -3.47 -18.51
CA SER A 228 13.82 -2.64 -19.18
C SER A 228 13.32 -3.18 -20.52
N THR A 229 14.15 -3.93 -21.25
CA THR A 229 13.77 -4.55 -22.53
C THR A 229 13.06 -5.90 -22.35
N ARG A 230 13.23 -6.55 -21.20
CA ARG A 230 12.70 -7.89 -20.90
C ARG A 230 11.43 -7.87 -20.07
N VAL A 231 11.18 -6.76 -19.37
CA VAL A 231 10.04 -6.60 -18.50
C VAL A 231 9.20 -5.42 -18.94
N THR A 232 7.91 -5.65 -19.09
CA THR A 232 6.97 -4.61 -19.51
C THR A 232 6.55 -3.73 -18.33
N TRP A 233 6.06 -4.32 -17.24
CA TRP A 233 5.68 -3.62 -16.03
C TRP A 233 6.44 -4.13 -14.82
N PHE A 234 7.03 -3.22 -14.06
CA PHE A 234 7.53 -3.52 -12.73
C PHE A 234 6.54 -3.00 -11.70
N THR A 235 6.24 -3.80 -10.67
CA THR A 235 5.31 -3.39 -9.61
C THR A 235 5.79 -3.82 -8.23
N SER A 236 5.43 -3.05 -7.20
CA SER A 236 5.64 -3.40 -5.80
C SER A 236 4.50 -2.89 -4.92
N LEU A 237 4.07 -3.72 -3.96
CA LEU A 237 3.19 -3.30 -2.89
C LEU A 237 3.95 -2.39 -1.92
N ILE A 238 3.25 -1.41 -1.36
CA ILE A 238 3.76 -0.48 -0.36
C ILE A 238 2.80 -0.48 0.83
N GLY A 239 3.35 -0.82 2.00
CA GLY A 239 2.63 -0.83 3.27
C GLY A 239 2.54 0.55 3.93
N ASN A 240 3.53 1.42 3.69
CA ASN A 240 3.69 2.69 4.38
C ASN A 240 3.68 3.91 3.43
N LEU A 241 2.82 4.88 3.71
CA LEU A 241 2.74 6.12 2.93
C LEU A 241 4.04 6.94 3.00
N SER A 242 4.82 6.86 4.09
CA SER A 242 6.11 7.55 4.18
C SER A 242 7.11 7.03 3.15
N THR A 243 7.11 5.72 2.88
CA THR A 243 7.93 5.08 1.86
C THR A 243 7.60 5.62 0.48
N LEU A 244 6.31 5.68 0.14
CA LEU A 244 5.87 6.28 -1.12
C LEU A 244 6.31 7.74 -1.25
N ARG A 245 6.21 8.56 -0.19
CA ARG A 245 6.65 9.96 -0.21
C ARG A 245 8.14 10.12 -0.48
N ARG A 246 8.95 9.14 -0.10
CA ARG A 246 10.40 9.15 -0.34
C ARG A 246 10.76 8.65 -1.75
N LEU A 247 9.99 7.73 -2.32
CA LEU A 247 10.21 7.19 -3.67
C LEU A 247 9.76 8.16 -4.78
N VAL A 248 8.67 8.89 -4.57
CA VAL A 248 8.09 9.78 -5.59
C VAL A 248 9.07 10.87 -6.10
N PRO A 249 9.85 11.57 -5.25
CA PRO A 249 10.85 12.53 -5.72
C PRO A 249 11.86 11.92 -6.71
N TYR A 250 12.35 10.72 -6.44
CA TYR A 250 13.25 10.00 -7.33
C TYR A 250 12.59 9.67 -8.68
N LEU A 251 11.35 9.17 -8.65
CA LEU A 251 10.59 8.85 -9.87
C LEU A 251 10.30 10.11 -10.70
N LYS A 252 9.95 11.23 -10.05
CA LYS A 252 9.76 12.52 -10.73
C LYS A 252 11.04 13.04 -11.37
N ALA A 253 12.17 12.92 -10.69
CA ALA A 253 13.47 13.33 -11.23
C ALA A 253 13.90 12.48 -12.44
N ASN A 254 13.36 11.26 -12.57
CA ASN A 254 13.66 10.32 -13.65
C ASN A 254 12.50 10.12 -14.64
N GLN A 255 11.52 11.03 -14.67
CA GLN A 255 10.33 10.90 -15.52
C GLN A 255 10.62 10.96 -17.03
N HIS A 256 11.83 11.38 -17.42
CA HIS A 256 12.29 11.35 -18.82
C HIS A 256 12.64 9.95 -19.32
N ARG A 257 12.81 8.98 -18.41
CA ARG A 257 13.17 7.59 -18.70
C ARG A 257 12.26 6.54 -18.05
N ILE A 258 11.44 6.95 -17.09
CA ILE A 258 10.54 6.07 -16.35
C ILE A 258 9.14 6.68 -16.37
N ILE A 259 8.16 5.88 -16.78
CA ILE A 259 6.74 6.18 -16.57
C ILE A 259 6.28 5.41 -15.33
N TYR A 260 5.64 6.10 -14.38
CA TYR A 260 5.18 5.47 -13.13
C TYR A 260 3.76 5.90 -12.74
N GLY A 261 3.11 5.05 -11.95
CA GLY A 261 1.81 5.31 -11.36
C GLY A 261 1.70 4.72 -9.95
N VAL A 262 0.63 5.11 -9.25
CA VAL A 262 0.36 4.60 -7.90
C VAL A 262 -1.12 4.28 -7.76
N HIS A 263 -1.44 3.02 -7.53
CA HIS A 263 -2.79 2.58 -7.20
C HIS A 263 -2.97 2.48 -5.69
N ARG A 264 -4.00 3.12 -5.13
CA ARG A 264 -4.34 3.00 -3.71
C ARG A 264 -5.58 2.15 -3.55
N PHE A 265 -5.51 1.15 -2.67
CA PHE A 265 -6.67 0.35 -2.30
C PHE A 265 -6.79 0.21 -0.78
N LYS A 266 -8.00 -0.12 -0.33
CA LYS A 266 -8.33 -0.34 1.07
C LYS A 266 -8.90 -1.75 1.18
N SER A 267 -8.24 -2.58 1.99
CA SER A 267 -8.65 -3.94 2.27
C SER A 267 -9.19 -3.99 3.72
N GLY A 268 -10.46 -4.38 3.85
CA GLY A 268 -11.17 -4.34 5.14
C GLY A 268 -11.36 -2.93 5.71
N ALA A 269 -11.56 -2.85 7.03
CA ALA A 269 -11.96 -1.60 7.69
C ALA A 269 -10.82 -0.58 7.86
N TYR A 270 -9.56 -1.02 7.94
CA TYR A 270 -8.44 -0.16 8.38
C TYR A 270 -7.18 -0.26 7.50
N THR A 271 -7.00 -1.34 6.74
CA THR A 271 -5.73 -1.59 6.04
C THR A 271 -5.73 -0.89 4.70
N VAL A 272 -4.90 0.16 4.58
CA VAL A 272 -4.62 0.83 3.31
C VAL A 272 -3.29 0.33 2.76
N ARG A 273 -3.24 0.10 1.46
CA ARG A 273 -2.04 -0.24 0.71
C ARG A 273 -1.95 0.58 -0.57
N TRP A 274 -0.74 0.67 -1.10
CA TRP A 274 -0.47 1.25 -2.40
C TRP A 274 0.28 0.25 -3.26
N ILE A 275 0.06 0.30 -4.56
CA ILE A 275 0.85 -0.43 -5.56
C ILE A 275 1.57 0.64 -6.34
N LEU A 276 2.90 0.67 -6.21
CA LEU A 276 3.76 1.43 -7.11
C LEU A 276 4.00 0.56 -8.33
N PHE A 277 3.82 1.14 -9.52
CA PHE A 277 4.12 0.46 -10.78
C PHE A 277 4.85 1.41 -11.71
N TRP A 278 5.77 0.86 -12.51
CA TRP A 278 6.57 1.63 -13.44
C TRP A 278 6.96 0.82 -14.67
N THR A 279 7.32 1.52 -15.74
CA THR A 279 7.85 0.96 -16.98
C THR A 279 8.88 1.90 -17.59
N TYR A 280 9.76 1.33 -18.40
CA TYR A 280 10.73 2.06 -19.23
C TYR A 280 10.27 2.17 -20.69
N LYS A 281 9.12 1.57 -21.03
CA LYS A 281 8.49 1.69 -22.35
C LYS A 281 7.80 3.04 -22.46
N MET A 282 8.53 4.04 -22.94
CA MET A 282 8.08 5.44 -22.97
C MET A 282 6.90 5.69 -23.92
N GLU A 283 6.65 4.75 -24.82
CA GLU A 283 5.49 4.70 -25.70
C GLU A 283 4.18 4.35 -24.97
N TYR A 284 4.26 3.74 -23.78
CA TYR A 284 3.07 3.38 -23.02
C TYR A 284 2.48 4.61 -22.35
N LYS A 285 1.24 4.93 -22.70
CA LYS A 285 0.49 6.06 -22.14
C LYS A 285 -0.80 5.58 -21.49
N PRO A 286 -0.75 4.82 -20.39
CA PRO A 286 -2.00 4.29 -19.87
C PRO A 286 -2.82 5.42 -19.26
N PRO A 287 -4.12 5.20 -19.05
CA PRO A 287 -5.07 6.25 -18.72
C PRO A 287 -4.63 7.08 -17.51
N PRO A 288 -4.86 8.42 -17.51
CA PRO A 288 -4.53 9.28 -16.38
C PRO A 288 -5.19 8.90 -15.05
N GLU A 289 -6.17 8.00 -15.01
CA GLU A 289 -6.69 7.49 -13.74
C GLU A 289 -5.77 6.46 -13.07
N LEU A 290 -4.88 5.83 -13.84
CA LEU A 290 -3.83 4.95 -13.34
C LEU A 290 -2.50 5.71 -13.17
N PHE A 291 -2.19 6.62 -14.11
CA PHE A 291 -0.97 7.42 -14.13
C PHE A 291 -1.16 8.73 -13.41
N ASN A 292 -0.15 9.13 -12.65
CA ASN A 292 -0.26 10.20 -11.67
C ASN A 292 -1.28 9.86 -10.60
N PHE A 293 -0.75 9.50 -9.43
CA PHE A 293 -1.37 9.93 -8.19
C PHE A 293 -1.71 11.40 -8.38
N SER A 294 -2.98 11.67 -8.73
CA SER A 294 -3.44 13.01 -9.05
C SER A 294 -2.85 13.88 -7.99
N SER A 295 -2.17 14.94 -8.43
CA SER A 295 -1.58 15.93 -7.54
C SER A 295 -2.48 16.16 -6.34
N LYS A 296 -3.82 16.13 -6.44
CA LYS A 296 -4.82 16.05 -5.35
C LYS A 296 -4.48 15.27 -4.05
N PHE A 297 -3.63 14.24 -4.05
CA PHE A 297 -3.20 13.53 -2.82
C PHE A 297 -1.71 13.75 -2.43
N LEU A 298 -0.90 14.38 -3.28
CA LEU A 298 0.49 14.82 -2.98
C LEU A 298 0.60 16.35 -2.84
N ASN A 299 -0.09 17.07 -3.70
CA ASN A 299 -0.67 18.38 -3.45
C ASN A 299 -2.08 18.14 -2.90
N ALA A 300 -2.27 18.18 -1.58
CA ALA A 300 -3.61 18.30 -1.02
C ALA A 300 -4.43 19.24 -1.92
N LYS A 301 -5.60 18.81 -2.43
CA LYS A 301 -6.55 19.73 -3.08
C LYS A 301 -6.49 21.01 -2.26
N LYS A 302 -6.24 22.19 -2.86
CA LYS A 302 -6.33 23.44 -2.12
C LYS A 302 -7.79 23.56 -1.66
N PHE A 303 -8.07 23.05 -0.47
CA PHE A 303 -9.38 23.16 0.13
C PHE A 303 -9.47 24.61 0.57
N VAL A 304 -10.40 25.30 -0.06
CA VAL A 304 -10.64 26.72 0.14
C VAL A 304 -11.96 26.84 0.88
N GLN A 305 -11.93 27.43 2.06
CA GLN A 305 -13.13 27.80 2.79
C GLN A 305 -13.22 29.32 2.87
N ILE A 306 -14.40 29.85 2.53
CA ILE A 306 -14.74 31.26 2.72
C ILE A 306 -15.20 31.43 4.17
N MET A 307 -14.65 32.41 4.88
CA MET A 307 -15.07 32.72 6.24
C MET A 307 -16.47 33.32 6.21
N GLN A 308 -17.29 33.02 7.23
CA GLN A 308 -18.64 33.57 7.31
C GLN A 308 -18.63 35.10 7.33
N ASP A 309 -19.57 35.70 6.61
CA ASP A 309 -19.63 37.15 6.47
C ASP A 309 -20.20 37.80 7.74
N ARG A 310 -19.34 38.46 8.53
CA ARG A 310 -19.74 39.34 9.63
C ARG A 310 -19.40 40.78 9.27
N LYS A 311 -20.13 41.77 9.80
CA LYS A 311 -19.96 43.22 9.52
C LYS A 311 -18.60 43.82 9.96
N ASP A 312 -17.62 43.01 10.37
CA ASP A 312 -16.35 43.47 10.92
C ASP A 312 -15.32 43.85 9.83
N ASP A 313 -14.48 44.85 10.10
CA ASP A 313 -13.34 45.16 9.23
C ASP A 313 -12.23 44.08 9.31
N SER A 314 -11.35 44.05 8.30
CA SER A 314 -10.27 43.06 8.20
C SER A 314 -9.20 43.19 9.30
N TYR A 315 -9.05 44.37 9.91
CA TYR A 315 -8.04 44.61 10.94
C TYR A 315 -8.46 44.00 12.29
N SER A 316 -9.72 44.22 12.68
CA SER A 316 -10.35 43.61 13.85
C SER A 316 -10.37 42.08 13.79
N LEU A 317 -10.69 41.51 12.62
CA LEU A 317 -10.66 40.07 12.40
C LEU A 317 -9.23 39.50 12.53
N ARG A 318 -8.25 40.18 11.95
CA ARG A 318 -6.83 39.78 12.04
C ARG A 318 -6.36 39.70 13.49
N SER A 319 -6.66 40.72 14.31
CA SER A 319 -6.23 40.77 15.71
C SER A 319 -6.81 39.63 16.53
N ARG A 320 -8.11 39.31 16.39
CA ARG A 320 -8.73 38.17 17.07
C ARG A 320 -8.11 36.83 16.70
N ILE A 321 -7.80 36.64 15.41
CA ILE A 321 -7.17 35.42 14.93
C ILE A 321 -5.77 35.26 15.54
N LEU A 322 -4.96 36.32 15.54
CA LEU A 322 -3.61 36.27 16.12
C LEU A 322 -3.64 35.94 17.63
N VAL A 323 -4.55 36.58 18.37
CA VAL A 323 -4.76 36.28 19.80
C VAL A 323 -5.14 34.81 20.01
N LYS A 324 -6.02 34.26 19.17
CA LYS A 324 -6.43 32.86 19.28
C LYS A 324 -5.27 31.90 18.99
N LEU A 325 -4.46 32.21 17.98
CA LEU A 325 -3.32 31.38 17.59
C LEU A 325 -2.20 31.41 18.63
N PHE A 326 -1.98 32.54 19.32
CA PHE A 326 -0.89 32.71 20.30
C PHE A 326 -0.82 31.61 21.38
N SER A 327 -1.96 30.97 21.68
CA SER A 327 -2.07 29.88 22.65
C SER A 327 -1.63 28.50 22.14
N LEU A 328 -1.22 28.37 20.88
CA LEU A 328 -0.88 27.10 20.23
C LEU A 328 0.62 27.03 19.89
N PRO A 329 1.21 25.82 19.81
CA PRO A 329 2.59 25.67 19.33
C PRO A 329 2.60 25.76 17.80
N TYR A 330 2.58 26.97 17.24
CA TYR A 330 2.65 27.22 15.80
C TYR A 330 3.85 28.09 15.44
N THR A 331 4.27 28.01 14.17
CA THR A 331 5.13 29.01 13.54
C THR A 331 4.32 29.73 12.47
N SER A 332 4.51 31.04 12.30
CA SER A 332 3.79 31.81 11.27
C SER A 332 4.68 32.75 10.49
N LEU A 333 4.25 33.02 9.24
CA LEU A 333 4.80 34.05 8.38
C LEU A 333 3.66 35.03 8.02
N HIS A 334 3.90 36.33 8.20
CA HIS A 334 2.90 37.38 7.98
C HIS A 334 3.27 38.22 6.76
N LEU A 335 2.39 38.26 5.76
CA LEU A 335 2.55 39.05 4.54
C LEU A 335 1.33 39.95 4.33
N ARG A 336 1.38 41.19 4.87
CA ARG A 336 0.26 42.16 4.85
C ARG A 336 -1.05 41.51 5.32
N ASP A 337 -1.94 41.15 4.39
CA ASP A 337 -3.27 40.58 4.62
C ASP A 337 -3.28 39.04 4.74
N VAL A 338 -2.14 38.39 4.47
CA VAL A 338 -2.01 36.93 4.49
C VAL A 338 -1.23 36.47 5.72
N ILE A 339 -1.72 35.43 6.39
CA ILE A 339 -1.05 34.74 7.48
C ILE A 339 -0.85 33.28 7.06
N VAL A 340 0.40 32.84 6.95
CA VAL A 340 0.73 31.41 6.78
C VAL A 340 1.01 30.83 8.15
N ILE A 341 0.33 29.75 8.50
CA ILE A 341 0.37 29.10 9.81
C ILE A 341 0.90 27.68 9.58
N ARG A 342 1.98 27.33 10.26
CA ARG A 342 2.62 26.02 10.22
C ARG A 342 2.58 25.39 11.60
N LEU A 343 2.01 24.19 11.66
CA LEU A 343 1.72 23.47 12.89
C LEU A 343 2.50 22.16 12.88
N PRO A 344 3.19 21.82 13.98
CA PRO A 344 3.99 20.60 14.08
C PRO A 344 3.15 19.32 14.31
N GLY A 345 1.83 19.38 14.13
CA GLY A 345 0.92 18.25 14.34
C GLY A 345 -0.53 18.70 14.53
N ASN A 346 -1.38 17.79 15.01
CA ASN A 346 -2.81 18.07 15.23
C ASN A 346 -3.04 18.85 16.54
N VAL A 347 -3.09 20.18 16.44
CA VAL A 347 -3.34 21.10 17.58
C VAL A 347 -4.71 21.77 17.56
N PHE A 348 -5.59 21.36 16.63
CA PHE A 348 -6.92 21.97 16.46
C PHE A 348 -8.08 20.99 16.63
N SER A 349 -7.83 19.68 16.62
CA SER A 349 -8.91 18.71 16.83
C SER A 349 -9.60 18.89 18.17
N ARG A 350 -10.85 18.44 18.23
CA ARG A 350 -11.61 18.36 19.49
C ARG A 350 -10.92 17.47 20.52
N SER A 351 -10.15 16.47 20.08
CA SER A 351 -9.38 15.58 20.95
C SER A 351 -8.24 16.34 21.65
N TYR A 352 -7.41 17.04 20.88
CA TYR A 352 -6.29 17.84 21.42
C TYR A 352 -6.77 18.89 22.44
N ARG A 353 -7.87 19.61 22.13
CA ARG A 353 -8.42 20.61 23.05
C ARG A 353 -8.92 20.05 24.39
N ARG A 354 -9.17 18.74 24.47
CA ARG A 354 -9.62 18.06 25.70
C ARG A 354 -8.46 17.47 26.49
N SER A 355 -7.46 16.91 25.82
CA SER A 355 -6.33 16.25 26.48
C SER A 355 -5.21 17.22 26.87
N GLY A 356 -5.02 18.33 26.13
CA GLY A 356 -3.87 19.24 26.30
C GLY A 356 -2.52 18.64 25.86
N GLU A 357 -2.45 17.32 25.70
CA GLU A 357 -1.26 16.62 25.25
C GLU A 357 -1.05 16.75 23.74
N PHE A 358 0.12 17.30 23.39
CA PHE A 358 0.60 17.35 22.02
C PHE A 358 1.21 16.01 21.63
N ASN A 359 0.59 15.33 20.67
CA ASN A 359 1.13 14.08 20.12
C ASN A 359 1.82 14.37 18.77
N PHE A 360 3.15 14.41 18.78
CA PHE A 360 3.95 14.60 17.58
C PHE A 360 4.01 13.29 16.79
N ASP A 361 3.15 13.16 15.79
CA ASP A 361 3.08 12.00 14.89
C ASP A 361 3.98 12.16 13.64
N GLY A 362 4.85 13.20 13.62
CA GLY A 362 5.66 13.58 12.47
C GLY A 362 4.85 14.19 11.31
N SER A 363 3.57 14.52 11.53
CA SER A 363 2.76 15.26 10.57
C SER A 363 2.98 16.76 10.69
N GLU A 364 2.88 17.45 9.55
CA GLU A 364 2.95 18.90 9.49
C GLU A 364 1.69 19.43 8.80
N TYR A 365 1.06 20.45 9.40
CA TYR A 365 -0.07 21.14 8.80
C TYR A 365 0.32 22.57 8.44
N ILE A 366 0.00 22.98 7.21
CA ILE A 366 0.20 24.35 6.75
C ILE A 366 -1.14 24.90 6.25
N PHE A 367 -1.57 26.01 6.82
CA PHE A 367 -2.76 26.75 6.42
C PHE A 367 -2.37 28.16 6.01
N GLU A 368 -3.05 28.71 5.01
CA GLU A 368 -2.90 30.09 4.57
C GLU A 368 -4.22 30.82 4.75
N LEU A 369 -4.16 31.96 5.42
CA LEU A 369 -5.31 32.77 5.77
C LEU A 369 -5.20 34.12 5.10
N ASP A 370 -6.02 34.39 4.10
CA ASP A 370 -6.17 35.71 3.48
C ASP A 370 -7.31 36.43 4.18
N VAL A 371 -6.97 37.34 5.10
CA VAL A 371 -7.94 38.04 5.96
C VAL A 371 -8.77 39.03 5.14
N LYS A 372 -8.14 39.69 4.15
CA LYS A 372 -8.81 40.65 3.27
C LYS A 372 -9.83 39.98 2.35
N ARG A 373 -9.47 38.83 1.78
CA ARG A 373 -10.39 38.02 0.95
C ARG A 373 -11.22 37.03 1.76
N ARG A 374 -11.10 37.06 3.10
CA ARG A 374 -11.79 36.17 4.03
C ARG A 374 -11.73 34.70 3.60
N LYS A 375 -10.52 34.23 3.29
CA LYS A 375 -10.28 32.94 2.69
C LYS A 375 -9.27 32.13 3.49
N ILE A 376 -9.61 30.88 3.78
CA ILE A 376 -8.72 29.88 4.38
C ILE A 376 -8.35 28.86 3.31
N THR A 377 -7.05 28.60 3.14
CA THR A 377 -6.53 27.63 2.17
C THR A 377 -5.69 26.57 2.86
N TRP A 378 -6.02 25.29 2.65
CA TRP A 378 -5.18 24.18 3.06
C TRP A 378 -3.97 24.03 2.13
N ARG A 379 -2.75 24.09 2.69
CA ARG A 379 -1.49 23.98 1.93
C ARG A 379 -0.78 22.64 2.16
N ASN A 380 -0.80 22.10 3.38
CA ASN A 380 -0.18 20.81 3.73
C ASN A 380 -0.88 20.17 4.95
N GLY A 381 -0.93 18.85 5.03
CA GLY A 381 -1.53 18.12 6.16
C GLY A 381 -1.96 16.70 5.78
N LEU A 382 -2.13 15.82 6.79
CA LEU A 382 -2.46 14.41 6.56
C LEU A 382 -3.92 14.04 6.84
N ASP A 383 -4.65 14.89 7.56
CA ASP A 383 -6.05 14.71 7.92
C ASP A 383 -6.87 15.97 7.65
N HIS A 384 -7.84 15.86 6.74
CA HIS A 384 -8.77 16.96 6.39
C HIS A 384 -9.64 17.38 7.58
N LYS A 385 -9.91 16.50 8.55
CA LYS A 385 -10.69 16.86 9.75
C LYS A 385 -9.98 17.91 10.61
N VAL A 386 -8.65 17.97 10.54
CA VAL A 386 -7.85 19.01 11.20
C VAL A 386 -8.07 20.36 10.49
N PHE A 387 -8.16 20.36 9.15
CA PHE A 387 -8.51 21.55 8.38
C PHE A 387 -9.94 22.04 8.68
N GLU A 388 -10.94 21.15 8.71
CA GLU A 388 -12.31 21.51 9.12
C GLU A 388 -12.37 22.07 10.55
N SER A 389 -11.63 21.44 11.48
CA SER A 389 -11.54 21.90 12.87
C SER A 389 -10.90 23.28 12.96
N PHE A 390 -9.84 23.53 12.17
CA PHE A 390 -9.19 24.83 12.06
C PHE A 390 -10.17 25.88 11.54
N CYS A 391 -10.86 25.61 10.43
CA CYS A 391 -11.83 26.52 9.85
C CYS A 391 -12.99 26.83 10.80
N ASN A 392 -13.47 25.84 11.56
CA ASN A 392 -14.51 26.05 12.58
C ASN A 392 -14.04 26.96 13.71
N VAL A 393 -12.78 26.87 14.14
CA VAL A 393 -12.21 27.80 15.12
C VAL A 393 -12.18 29.21 14.56
N ILE A 394 -11.68 29.39 13.33
CA ILE A 394 -11.58 30.71 12.72
C ILE A 394 -12.96 31.32 12.49
N ASN A 395 -13.96 30.53 12.06
CA ASN A 395 -15.34 31.00 11.86
C ASN A 395 -16.10 31.29 13.16
N SER A 396 -15.62 30.78 14.30
CA SER A 396 -16.23 31.07 15.60
C SER A 396 -15.82 32.43 16.18
N LEU A 397 -14.68 32.97 15.74
CA LEU A 397 -14.19 34.32 16.10
C LEU A 397 -15.03 35.39 15.41
#